data_AF-A0A4S8WAK1-F1
#
_entry.id   AF-A0A4S8WAK1-F1
#
_cell.length_a   1.000
_cell.length_b   1.000
_cell.length_c   1.000
_cell.angle_alpha   90.00
_cell.angle_beta   90.00
_cell.angle_gamma   90.00
#
_symmetry.space_group_name_H-M   'P 1'
#
loop_
_entity.id
_entity.type
_entity.pdbx_description
1 polymer ?
#
loop_
_entity_poly.entity_id
_entity_poly.type
_entity_poly.pdbx_seq_one_letter_code
_entity_poly.pdbx_strand_id
1 'polypeptide(L)'
;MAIPALSRSDLSVNDFGRSILKPRWIFGFAVVLVTLITLFTHTTSHSVSGLVSSISSTKPASSTSSTSSKSSSSSGKAGLHYLIPATSSNRDFCKLLLSSTILDYPTPVLINWGAHEEANPYKQHLAKVETLLAYLKRLKPISKEDDLVLILDGYDVWFQLRPDVLLKRYFEMNANLDQRTIQAYGQDAFDRGDHRTTVIFGPDKICWPIDFSRPACWAVPHTGLSPTAFGPEENDERETHNEPRWLNSGTIMGPIQDMIDVFQATLDLIHYNHTTDSDQFYFANVFGDQEYARLSLDGELLENQSKERYREEFHVEEDPPRQIPEFDVGQRTEYHIGIDYFSAMFQTLAFYKQFLAWIRPSDSWATKEDENGDVTQERYGFKVAEDISKSLTPFAAFEASPPTSISNASVEYPKSWEDVSLCVNTVTDLAPVTLHFTGEKALRELWWDKLWFYEDGEELRKASLKMPDRPISEEPIAGKMWYKIESEDPEAGKGGAWADNGGWHSWTSLCKTYEDQIFPRKTIKKKGPHRHP
;
A
#
# COMPACT_ATOMS: atom_id res chain seq x y z
N MET A 1 -23.28 -54.06 -41.60
CA MET A 1 -23.06 -54.32 -43.03
C MET A 1 -23.41 -53.06 -43.80
N ALA A 2 -22.44 -52.58 -44.59
CA ALA A 2 -22.52 -51.77 -45.81
C ALA A 2 -23.48 -50.56 -45.91
N ILE A 3 -22.87 -49.40 -46.17
CA ILE A 3 -23.45 -48.18 -46.79
C ILE A 3 -23.88 -48.51 -48.23
N PRO A 4 -24.88 -47.81 -48.80
CA PRO A 4 -24.54 -46.90 -49.89
C PRO A 4 -25.29 -45.55 -49.89
N ALA A 5 -24.65 -44.57 -50.52
CA ALA A 5 -25.08 -43.20 -50.76
C ALA A 5 -25.86 -43.04 -52.08
N LEU A 6 -26.24 -41.77 -52.36
CA LEU A 6 -26.84 -41.18 -53.59
C LEU A 6 -28.38 -41.13 -53.58
N SER A 7 -29.09 -40.13 -54.09
CA SER A 7 -28.79 -38.77 -54.56
C SER A 7 -30.16 -38.12 -54.84
N ARG A 8 -30.35 -36.88 -54.35
CA ARG A 8 -31.03 -35.72 -54.98
C ARG A 8 -32.12 -35.98 -56.07
N SER A 9 -33.38 -35.67 -55.75
CA SER A 9 -34.26 -34.79 -56.56
C SER A 9 -35.66 -34.62 -55.93
N ASP A 10 -36.12 -33.37 -55.93
CA ASP A 10 -37.51 -32.89 -55.95
C ASP A 10 -38.35 -32.93 -54.67
N LEU A 11 -38.22 -31.86 -53.86
CA LEU A 11 -39.21 -31.46 -52.86
C LEU A 11 -40.02 -30.26 -53.36
N SER A 12 -41.33 -30.50 -53.42
CA SER A 12 -42.39 -29.54 -53.68
C SER A 12 -42.58 -28.57 -52.52
N VAL A 13 -42.82 -27.33 -52.90
CA VAL A 13 -43.23 -26.13 -52.15
C VAL A 13 -44.41 -26.38 -51.19
N ASN A 14 -44.28 -25.98 -49.92
CA ASN A 14 -45.20 -25.02 -49.25
C ASN A 14 -44.85 -24.71 -47.77
N ASP A 15 -45.10 -23.44 -47.43
CA ASP A 15 -45.29 -22.79 -46.12
C ASP A 15 -44.13 -22.52 -45.15
N PHE A 16 -43.59 -21.30 -45.23
CA PHE A 16 -43.07 -20.56 -44.08
C PHE A 16 -43.51 -19.10 -44.16
N GLY A 17 -44.47 -18.70 -43.31
CA GLY A 17 -44.77 -17.31 -43.01
C GLY A 17 -43.72 -16.74 -42.07
N ARG A 18 -42.90 -15.79 -42.55
CA ARG A 18 -41.90 -15.06 -41.77
C ARG A 18 -42.26 -13.57 -41.78
N SER A 19 -42.66 -13.01 -40.64
CA SER A 19 -42.68 -11.55 -40.46
C SER A 19 -41.25 -11.06 -40.25
N ILE A 20 -40.75 -10.26 -41.20
CA ILE A 20 -39.42 -9.65 -41.17
C ILE A 20 -39.49 -8.35 -40.34
N LEU A 21 -38.97 -8.38 -39.12
CA LEU A 21 -38.56 -7.17 -38.41
C LEU A 21 -37.29 -6.62 -39.10
N LYS A 22 -37.34 -5.34 -39.49
CA LYS A 22 -36.30 -4.70 -40.32
C LYS A 22 -34.96 -4.55 -39.55
N PRO A 23 -33.79 -4.76 -40.18
CA PRO A 23 -32.47 -4.77 -39.54
C PRO A 23 -31.95 -3.43 -38.97
N ARG A 24 -32.70 -2.33 -39.07
CA ARG A 24 -32.21 -0.99 -38.69
C ARG A 24 -32.23 -0.73 -37.18
N TRP A 25 -33.07 -1.42 -36.42
CA TRP A 25 -33.19 -1.21 -34.97
C TRP A 25 -32.12 -1.96 -34.18
N ILE A 26 -31.70 -3.13 -34.65
CA ILE A 26 -30.65 -3.94 -34.02
C ILE A 26 -29.28 -3.23 -34.12
N PHE A 27 -28.98 -2.61 -35.26
CA PHE A 27 -27.77 -1.82 -35.43
C PHE A 27 -27.76 -0.54 -34.58
N GLY A 28 -28.90 0.14 -34.44
CA GLY A 28 -29.00 1.33 -33.59
C GLY A 28 -28.77 1.02 -32.12
N PHE A 29 -29.34 -0.10 -31.63
CA PHE A 29 -29.17 -0.53 -30.23
C PHE A 29 -27.75 -1.00 -29.94
N ALA A 30 -27.13 -1.75 -30.87
CA ALA A 30 -25.75 -2.19 -30.73
C ALA A 30 -24.76 -1.02 -30.71
N VAL A 31 -24.97 0.00 -31.56
CA VAL A 31 -24.11 1.20 -31.55
C VAL A 31 -24.26 1.96 -30.24
N VAL A 32 -25.48 2.19 -29.76
CA VAL A 32 -25.73 2.89 -28.47
C VAL A 32 -25.17 2.12 -27.27
N LEU A 33 -25.29 0.79 -27.27
CA LEU A 33 -24.72 -0.06 -26.22
C LEU A 33 -23.18 0.00 -26.25
N VAL A 34 -22.57 -0.04 -27.43
CA VAL A 34 -21.10 0.09 -27.58
C VAL A 34 -20.64 1.49 -27.19
N THR A 35 -21.37 2.57 -27.53
CA THR A 35 -21.02 3.92 -27.08
C THR A 35 -21.19 4.09 -25.58
N LEU A 36 -22.22 3.50 -24.97
CA LEU A 36 -22.41 3.55 -23.51
C LEU A 36 -21.34 2.75 -22.78
N ILE A 37 -21.01 1.53 -23.24
CA ILE A 37 -19.92 0.73 -22.69
C ILE A 37 -18.58 1.46 -22.86
N THR A 38 -18.31 2.02 -24.05
CA THR A 38 -17.06 2.78 -24.26
C THR A 38 -17.02 4.07 -23.46
N LEU A 39 -18.12 4.79 -23.28
CA LEU A 39 -18.17 5.97 -22.39
C LEU A 39 -17.97 5.58 -20.92
N PHE A 40 -18.55 4.47 -20.47
CA PHE A 40 -18.43 3.98 -19.10
C PHE A 40 -17.02 3.43 -18.80
N THR A 41 -16.37 2.78 -19.78
CA THR A 41 -14.96 2.38 -19.67
C THR A 41 -14.00 3.56 -19.81
N HIS A 42 -14.35 4.60 -20.58
CA HIS A 42 -13.54 5.82 -20.68
C HIS A 42 -13.60 6.66 -19.39
N THR A 43 -14.76 6.77 -18.73
CA THR A 43 -14.90 7.54 -17.48
C THR A 43 -14.21 6.86 -16.30
N THR A 44 -14.27 5.52 -16.20
CA THR A 44 -13.56 4.74 -15.18
C THR A 44 -12.04 4.75 -15.40
N SER A 45 -11.57 4.65 -16.66
CA SER A 45 -10.14 4.73 -17.01
C SER A 45 -9.53 6.12 -16.75
N HIS A 46 -10.28 7.22 -16.95
CA HIS A 46 -9.80 8.57 -16.63
C HIS A 46 -9.60 8.82 -15.13
N SER A 47 -10.41 8.20 -14.26
CA SER A 47 -10.27 8.33 -12.80
C SER A 47 -8.96 7.68 -12.31
N VAL A 48 -8.61 6.54 -12.89
CA VAL A 48 -7.44 5.75 -12.46
C VAL A 48 -6.14 6.25 -13.07
N SER A 49 -6.15 6.64 -14.35
CA SER A 49 -5.03 7.39 -14.92
C SER A 49 -4.84 8.73 -14.22
N GLY A 50 -5.94 9.39 -13.80
CA GLY A 50 -5.90 10.63 -13.03
C GLY A 50 -5.28 10.45 -11.64
N LEU A 51 -5.49 9.32 -10.99
CA LEU A 51 -4.94 8.99 -9.67
C LEU A 51 -3.45 8.65 -9.69
N VAL A 52 -3.05 7.71 -10.57
CA VAL A 52 -1.63 7.43 -10.80
C VAL A 52 -0.91 8.69 -11.27
N SER A 53 -1.54 9.48 -12.15
CA SER A 53 -1.02 10.78 -12.55
C SER A 53 -0.96 11.76 -11.37
N SER A 54 -1.98 11.83 -10.50
CA SER A 54 -2.00 12.75 -9.36
C SER A 54 -0.89 12.43 -8.37
N ILE A 55 -0.69 11.14 -8.04
CA ILE A 55 0.41 10.67 -7.18
C ILE A 55 1.77 10.95 -7.85
N SER A 56 1.85 10.80 -9.17
CA SER A 56 3.08 11.04 -9.94
C SER A 56 3.38 12.53 -10.20
N SER A 57 2.36 13.42 -10.20
CA SER A 57 2.45 14.83 -10.65
C SER A 57 1.99 15.87 -9.62
N THR A 58 2.03 15.55 -8.33
CA THR A 58 1.28 16.28 -7.31
C THR A 58 1.68 17.76 -7.18
N LYS A 59 0.83 18.61 -7.76
CA LYS A 59 0.63 20.01 -7.38
C LYS A 59 -0.38 20.04 -6.22
N PRO A 60 -0.15 20.81 -5.14
CA PRO A 60 -0.98 20.74 -3.93
C PRO A 60 -2.45 21.10 -4.24
N ALA A 61 -3.36 20.18 -3.91
CA ALA A 61 -4.80 20.39 -3.99
C ALA A 61 -5.27 21.29 -2.83
N SER A 62 -5.87 22.43 -3.17
CA SER A 62 -6.65 23.22 -2.22
C SER A 62 -8.03 22.57 -2.06
N SER A 63 -8.23 21.81 -0.99
CA SER A 63 -9.56 21.33 -0.62
C SER A 63 -10.45 22.51 -0.24
N THR A 64 -11.46 22.81 -1.07
CA THR A 64 -12.48 23.81 -0.74
C THR A 64 -13.56 23.17 0.10
N SER A 65 -13.35 23.05 1.41
CA SER A 65 -14.43 22.86 2.37
C SER A 65 -14.92 24.25 2.80
N SER A 66 -16.08 24.65 2.28
CA SER A 66 -16.71 25.91 2.63
C SER A 66 -17.40 25.81 3.99
N THR A 67 -16.72 26.25 5.05
CA THR A 67 -17.39 26.86 6.20
C THR A 67 -16.50 27.97 6.74
N SER A 68 -16.98 29.20 6.59
CA SER A 68 -16.27 30.41 6.97
C SER A 68 -16.06 30.50 8.47
N SER A 69 -14.81 30.42 8.91
CA SER A 69 -14.35 31.20 10.06
C SER A 69 -12.95 31.73 9.78
N LYS A 70 -12.84 33.06 9.72
CA LYS A 70 -11.56 33.77 9.66
C LYS A 70 -10.80 33.46 10.95
N SER A 71 -9.72 32.70 10.87
CA SER A 71 -8.65 32.74 11.86
C SER A 71 -7.29 32.71 11.16
N SER A 72 -6.38 33.48 11.73
CA SER A 72 -5.01 33.76 11.29
C SER A 72 -4.22 32.53 10.85
N SER A 73 -3.47 32.69 9.76
CA SER A 73 -2.60 31.72 9.09
C SER A 73 -1.37 31.27 9.91
N SER A 74 -1.59 30.56 11.02
CA SER A 74 -0.58 29.63 11.54
C SER A 74 -0.92 28.24 11.03
N SER A 75 -0.09 27.67 10.15
CA SER A 75 -0.20 26.24 9.82
C SER A 75 -0.16 25.42 11.12
N GLY A 76 -1.14 24.54 11.30
CA GLY A 76 -1.21 23.68 12.49
C GLY A 76 0.01 22.76 12.57
N LYS A 77 0.34 22.24 13.77
CA LYS A 77 1.43 21.27 13.96
C LYS A 77 0.88 19.89 14.31
N ALA A 78 1.25 18.85 13.58
CA ALA A 78 0.87 17.45 13.83
C ALA A 78 2.11 16.55 13.95
N GLY A 79 1.94 15.39 14.58
CA GLY A 79 2.97 14.39 14.83
C GLY A 79 2.74 13.09 14.06
N LEU A 80 3.84 12.43 13.69
CA LEU A 80 3.84 11.04 13.23
C LEU A 80 4.44 10.15 14.31
N HIS A 81 3.65 9.18 14.78
CA HIS A 81 4.05 8.09 15.67
C HIS A 81 4.38 6.85 14.83
N TYR A 82 5.38 6.07 15.25
CA TYR A 82 5.78 4.84 14.54
C TYR A 82 5.85 3.66 15.51
N LEU A 83 5.05 2.62 15.27
CA LEU A 83 4.93 1.44 16.12
C LEU A 83 5.36 0.17 15.36
N ILE A 84 6.02 -0.73 16.06
CA ILE A 84 6.45 -2.04 15.53
C ILE A 84 6.04 -3.12 16.52
N PRO A 85 5.06 -3.99 16.23
CA PRO A 85 4.87 -5.22 16.99
C PRO A 85 6.08 -6.14 16.82
N ALA A 86 6.85 -6.33 17.90
CA ALA A 86 8.03 -7.18 17.93
C ALA A 86 8.33 -7.63 19.37
N THR A 87 8.56 -8.92 19.57
CA THR A 87 8.89 -9.52 20.87
C THR A 87 10.41 -9.62 21.10
N SER A 88 11.17 -9.74 20.01
CA SER A 88 12.62 -9.96 20.03
C SER A 88 13.32 -9.34 18.82
N SER A 89 14.66 -9.22 18.90
CA SER A 89 15.48 -8.77 17.78
C SER A 89 15.95 -9.94 16.93
N ASN A 90 15.93 -9.76 15.61
CA ASN A 90 16.58 -10.64 14.65
C ASN A 90 17.14 -9.82 13.48
N ARG A 91 17.76 -10.50 12.51
CA ARG A 91 18.31 -9.85 11.31
C ARG A 91 17.26 -9.00 10.58
N ASP A 92 16.05 -9.52 10.39
CA ASP A 92 15.04 -8.86 9.58
C ASP A 92 14.44 -7.63 10.30
N PHE A 93 14.26 -7.70 11.61
CA PHE A 93 13.97 -6.53 12.44
C PHE A 93 15.04 -5.46 12.31
N CYS A 94 16.32 -5.85 12.32
CA CYS A 94 17.41 -4.90 12.14
C CYS A 94 17.48 -4.30 10.74
N LYS A 95 17.02 -5.01 9.70
CA LYS A 95 16.84 -4.43 8.35
C LYS A 95 15.76 -3.33 8.37
N LEU A 96 14.62 -3.58 9.02
CA LEU A 96 13.56 -2.58 9.20
C LEU A 96 14.08 -1.35 9.96
N LEU A 97 14.67 -1.55 11.16
CA LEU A 97 15.20 -0.47 11.99
C LEU A 97 16.30 0.34 11.28
N LEU A 98 17.15 -0.32 10.49
CA LEU A 98 18.17 0.34 9.69
C LEU A 98 17.54 1.25 8.63
N SER A 99 16.61 0.70 7.85
CA SER A 99 15.96 1.44 6.77
C SER A 99 15.19 2.66 7.29
N SER A 100 14.45 2.52 8.39
CA SER A 100 13.71 3.63 9.02
C SER A 100 14.65 4.71 9.55
N THR A 101 15.77 4.32 10.18
CA THR A 101 16.79 5.25 10.70
C THR A 101 17.47 6.04 9.58
N ILE A 102 17.85 5.39 8.49
CA ILE A 102 18.50 6.04 7.33
C ILE A 102 17.55 7.06 6.68
N LEU A 103 16.27 6.69 6.57
CA LEU A 103 15.25 7.51 5.92
C LEU A 103 14.65 8.61 6.82
N ASP A 104 15.12 8.73 8.07
CA ASP A 104 14.73 9.76 9.04
C ASP A 104 13.25 9.64 9.47
N TYR A 105 12.75 8.42 9.69
CA TYR A 105 11.47 8.17 10.35
C TYR A 105 11.55 8.46 11.86
N PRO A 106 10.40 8.64 12.55
CA PRO A 106 10.37 8.72 14.02
C PRO A 106 11.02 7.50 14.66
N THR A 107 11.61 7.67 15.85
CA THR A 107 12.10 6.54 16.63
C THR A 107 10.94 5.58 16.94
N PRO A 108 11.02 4.29 16.57
CA PRO A 108 9.90 3.38 16.76
C PRO A 108 9.66 3.05 18.23
N VAL A 109 8.40 2.74 18.54
CA VAL A 109 8.00 2.06 19.78
C VAL A 109 7.68 0.59 19.47
N LEU A 110 8.42 -0.30 20.11
CA LEU A 110 8.30 -1.75 20.05
C LEU A 110 7.17 -2.19 20.97
N ILE A 111 6.15 -2.78 20.38
CA ILE A 111 4.97 -3.26 21.09
C ILE A 111 5.17 -4.72 21.44
N ASN A 112 4.89 -5.06 22.71
CA ASN A 112 5.09 -6.39 23.28
C ASN A 112 6.56 -6.84 23.38
N TRP A 113 7.49 -5.89 23.53
CA TRP A 113 8.92 -6.19 23.57
C TRP A 113 9.33 -7.01 24.81
N GLY A 114 10.09 -8.09 24.59
CA GLY A 114 10.56 -8.98 25.66
C GLY A 114 9.49 -9.92 26.22
N ALA A 115 8.27 -9.88 25.71
CA ALA A 115 7.25 -10.87 26.04
C ALA A 115 7.65 -12.26 25.53
N HIS A 116 7.19 -13.30 26.22
CA HIS A 116 7.42 -14.67 25.77
C HIS A 116 6.69 -14.90 24.44
N GLU A 117 7.40 -15.48 23.46
CA GLU A 117 6.75 -15.91 22.22
C GLU A 117 5.77 -17.04 22.56
N GLU A 118 4.47 -16.75 22.44
CA GLU A 118 3.43 -17.72 22.69
C GLU A 118 3.45 -18.78 21.59
N ALA A 119 3.70 -20.04 21.97
CA ALA A 119 3.70 -21.16 21.03
C ALA A 119 2.30 -21.41 20.39
N ASN A 120 1.25 -20.82 20.95
CA ASN A 120 -0.10 -20.86 20.42
C ASN A 120 -0.34 -19.66 19.49
N PRO A 121 -0.51 -19.87 18.16
CA PRO A 121 -0.76 -18.80 17.21
C PRO A 121 -1.94 -17.90 17.58
N TYR A 122 -3.05 -18.47 18.08
CA TYR A 122 -4.19 -17.71 18.58
C TYR A 122 -3.78 -16.64 19.58
N LYS A 123 -3.04 -17.05 20.62
CA LYS A 123 -2.62 -16.16 21.70
C LYS A 123 -1.65 -15.10 21.20
N GLN A 124 -0.79 -15.44 20.23
CA GLN A 124 0.14 -14.50 19.64
C GLN A 124 -0.57 -13.41 18.83
N HIS A 125 -1.51 -13.80 17.97
CA HIS A 125 -2.26 -12.85 17.14
C HIS A 125 -3.25 -12.01 17.96
N LEU A 126 -3.93 -12.62 18.94
CA LEU A 126 -4.75 -11.90 19.91
C LEU A 126 -3.90 -10.88 20.69
N ALA A 127 -2.73 -11.30 21.20
CA ALA A 127 -1.82 -10.41 21.90
C ALA A 127 -1.37 -9.23 21.02
N LYS A 128 -1.12 -9.43 19.71
CA LYS A 128 -0.79 -8.35 18.78
C LYS A 128 -1.90 -7.28 18.76
N VAL A 129 -3.16 -7.68 18.57
CA VAL A 129 -4.30 -6.75 18.52
C VAL A 129 -4.54 -6.07 19.87
N GLU A 130 -4.55 -6.85 20.96
CA GLU A 130 -4.80 -6.35 22.32
C GLU A 130 -3.73 -5.37 22.79
N THR A 131 -2.45 -5.69 22.61
CA THR A 131 -1.35 -4.85 23.09
C THR A 131 -1.23 -3.55 22.29
N LEU A 132 -1.45 -3.60 20.96
CA LEU A 132 -1.54 -2.41 20.13
C LEU A 132 -2.70 -1.52 20.55
N LEU A 133 -3.90 -2.08 20.73
CA LEU A 133 -5.06 -1.33 21.21
C LEU A 133 -4.81 -0.69 22.58
N ALA A 134 -4.21 -1.43 23.51
CA ALA A 134 -3.86 -0.92 24.82
C ALA A 134 -2.83 0.22 24.74
N TYR A 135 -1.85 0.14 23.83
CA TYR A 135 -0.89 1.21 23.61
C TYR A 135 -1.54 2.44 22.98
N LEU A 136 -2.35 2.28 21.93
CA LEU A 136 -3.09 3.37 21.28
C LEU A 136 -3.97 4.14 22.28
N LYS A 137 -4.66 3.42 23.18
CA LYS A 137 -5.46 4.04 24.26
C LYS A 137 -4.60 4.84 25.25
N ARG A 138 -3.36 4.42 25.54
CA ARG A 138 -2.41 5.20 26.35
C ARG A 138 -1.88 6.42 25.60
N LEU A 139 -1.73 6.30 24.28
CA LEU A 139 -1.23 7.35 23.40
C LEU A 139 -2.24 8.49 23.21
N LYS A 140 -3.54 8.16 23.08
CA LYS A 140 -4.62 9.13 22.83
C LYS A 140 -4.63 10.38 23.74
N PRO A 141 -4.50 10.30 25.08
CA PRO A 141 -4.56 11.49 25.94
C PRO A 141 -3.32 12.40 25.86
N ILE A 142 -2.19 11.91 25.35
CA ILE A 142 -0.92 12.67 25.28
C ILE A 142 -0.60 13.16 23.86
N SER A 143 -1.33 12.67 22.87
CA SER A 143 -1.18 13.05 21.46
C SER A 143 -2.17 14.13 21.04
N LYS A 144 -1.86 14.83 19.95
CA LYS A 144 -2.81 15.77 19.34
C LYS A 144 -3.87 15.00 18.56
N GLU A 145 -5.00 15.66 18.32
CA GLU A 145 -6.11 15.09 17.57
C GLU A 145 -5.72 14.66 16.15
N ASP A 146 -4.87 15.46 15.49
CA ASP A 146 -4.41 15.23 14.12
C ASP A 146 -3.17 14.35 14.00
N ASP A 147 -2.64 13.83 15.13
CA ASP A 147 -1.46 12.97 15.08
C ASP A 147 -1.81 11.64 14.39
N LEU A 148 -0.89 11.17 13.54
CA LEU A 148 -1.00 9.91 12.82
C LEU A 148 -0.15 8.84 13.47
N VAL A 149 -0.60 7.60 13.37
CA VAL A 149 0.15 6.41 13.77
C VAL A 149 0.42 5.58 12.53
N LEU A 150 1.68 5.20 12.35
CA LEU A 150 2.13 4.18 11.41
C LEU A 150 2.45 2.90 12.18
N ILE A 151 1.84 1.78 11.79
CA ILE A 151 2.10 0.44 12.34
C ILE A 151 2.62 -0.44 11.20
N LEU A 152 3.80 -1.06 11.40
CA LEU A 152 4.40 -1.98 10.42
C LEU A 152 4.84 -3.27 11.10
N ASP A 153 4.60 -4.41 10.46
CA ASP A 153 5.13 -5.70 10.90
C ASP A 153 6.66 -5.67 11.03
N GLY A 154 7.15 -6.22 12.14
CA GLY A 154 8.53 -6.02 12.58
C GLY A 154 9.59 -6.85 11.87
N TYR A 155 9.23 -7.82 11.04
CA TYR A 155 10.15 -8.85 10.57
C TYR A 155 10.19 -9.05 9.05
N ASP A 156 9.38 -8.32 8.29
CA ASP A 156 9.28 -8.50 6.84
C ASP A 156 8.91 -7.23 6.10
N VAL A 157 9.12 -6.06 6.69
CA VAL A 157 8.91 -4.76 6.04
C VAL A 157 10.24 -4.01 5.92
N TRP A 158 10.50 -3.37 4.79
CA TRP A 158 11.60 -2.42 4.60
C TRP A 158 11.07 -1.07 4.13
N PHE A 159 11.72 0.01 4.58
CA PHE A 159 11.50 1.32 3.98
C PHE A 159 12.44 1.55 2.79
N GLN A 160 11.88 2.15 1.74
CA GLN A 160 12.60 2.63 0.57
C GLN A 160 12.61 4.16 0.47
N LEU A 161 11.51 4.81 0.87
CA LEU A 161 11.30 6.27 0.73
C LEU A 161 11.00 6.95 2.07
N ARG A 162 11.18 8.27 2.10
CA ARG A 162 11.12 9.14 3.29
C ARG A 162 9.69 9.37 3.81
N PRO A 163 9.53 9.77 5.09
CA PRO A 163 8.22 9.96 5.70
C PRO A 163 7.36 11.08 5.10
N ASP A 164 7.95 12.08 4.44
CA ASP A 164 7.15 13.12 3.77
C ASP A 164 6.44 12.59 2.52
N VAL A 165 7.08 11.67 1.79
CA VAL A 165 6.47 10.93 0.67
C VAL A 165 5.30 10.10 1.19
N LEU A 166 5.49 9.38 2.30
CA LEU A 166 4.42 8.63 2.97
C LEU A 166 3.22 9.52 3.31
N LEU A 167 3.46 10.64 3.97
CA LEU A 167 2.39 11.55 4.39
C LEU A 167 1.64 12.16 3.20
N LYS A 168 2.35 12.60 2.16
CA LYS A 168 1.74 13.13 0.93
C LYS A 168 0.80 12.09 0.31
N ARG A 169 1.30 10.86 0.14
CA ARG A 169 0.52 9.75 -0.43
C ARG A 169 -0.64 9.29 0.43
N TYR A 170 -0.51 9.33 1.75
CA TYR A 170 -1.59 9.00 2.67
C TYR A 170 -2.79 9.95 2.49
N PHE A 171 -2.56 11.27 2.53
CA PHE A 171 -3.66 12.23 2.36
C PHE A 171 -4.24 12.23 0.96
N GLU A 172 -3.40 12.00 -0.04
CA GLU A 172 -3.87 11.82 -1.41
C GLU A 172 -4.73 10.56 -1.55
N MET A 173 -4.30 9.42 -0.98
CA MET A 173 -5.08 8.18 -1.00
C MET A 173 -6.45 8.38 -0.34
N ASN A 174 -6.50 9.01 0.84
CA ASN A 174 -7.76 9.30 1.53
C ASN A 174 -8.71 10.12 0.64
N ALA A 175 -8.23 11.23 0.07
CA ALA A 175 -9.05 12.08 -0.78
C ALA A 175 -9.58 11.33 -2.02
N ASN A 176 -8.78 10.43 -2.58
CA ASN A 176 -9.18 9.63 -3.73
C ASN A 176 -10.20 8.54 -3.38
N LEU A 177 -10.03 7.86 -2.25
CA LEU A 177 -10.99 6.86 -1.78
C LEU A 177 -12.34 7.51 -1.39
N ASP A 178 -12.31 8.70 -0.79
CA ASP A 178 -13.50 9.50 -0.51
C ASP A 178 -14.22 9.86 -1.80
N GLN A 179 -13.48 10.37 -2.80
CA GLN A 179 -14.06 10.74 -4.08
C GLN A 179 -14.68 9.54 -4.83
N ARG A 180 -14.09 8.35 -4.70
CA ARG A 180 -14.64 7.12 -5.28
C ARG A 180 -15.93 6.70 -4.58
N THR A 181 -15.97 6.82 -3.26
CA THR A 181 -17.18 6.55 -2.48
C THR A 181 -18.31 7.52 -2.85
N ILE A 182 -17.99 8.81 -3.02
CA ILE A 182 -18.93 9.83 -3.51
C ILE A 182 -19.41 9.51 -4.94
N GLN A 183 -18.52 9.03 -5.82
CA GLN A 183 -18.90 8.63 -7.18
C GLN A 183 -19.85 7.42 -7.19
N ALA A 184 -19.64 6.46 -6.28
CA ALA A 184 -20.45 5.25 -6.19
C ALA A 184 -21.84 5.52 -5.59
N TYR A 185 -21.91 6.30 -4.50
CA TYR A 185 -23.13 6.40 -3.68
C TYR A 185 -23.72 7.82 -3.58
N GLY A 186 -23.00 8.82 -4.09
CA GLY A 186 -23.40 10.24 -4.04
C GLY A 186 -22.99 10.95 -2.75
N GLN A 187 -22.88 12.28 -2.82
CA GLN A 187 -22.43 13.14 -1.71
C GLN A 187 -23.35 13.02 -0.47
N ASP A 188 -24.67 13.01 -0.67
CA ASP A 188 -25.65 12.92 0.43
C ASP A 188 -25.55 11.60 1.21
N ALA A 189 -25.16 10.51 0.55
CA ALA A 189 -24.93 9.23 1.21
C ALA A 189 -23.60 9.26 1.98
N PHE A 190 -22.54 9.75 1.34
CA PHE A 190 -21.23 9.95 1.93
C PHE A 190 -21.29 10.77 3.24
N ASP A 191 -21.96 11.92 3.22
CA ASP A 191 -22.04 12.83 4.37
C ASP A 191 -22.90 12.25 5.52
N ARG A 192 -24.00 11.55 5.20
CA ARG A 192 -24.90 10.98 6.22
C ARG A 192 -24.31 9.76 6.91
N GLY A 193 -23.58 8.93 6.16
CA GLY A 193 -22.93 7.73 6.66
C GLY A 193 -21.54 7.97 7.23
N ASP A 194 -21.00 9.19 7.09
CA ASP A 194 -19.63 9.54 7.45
C ASP A 194 -18.59 8.64 6.76
N HIS A 195 -18.79 8.37 5.46
CA HIS A 195 -18.00 7.38 4.71
C HIS A 195 -16.59 7.85 4.32
N ARG A 196 -16.01 8.79 5.07
CA ARG A 196 -14.64 9.24 4.88
C ARG A 196 -13.65 8.10 5.12
N THR A 197 -12.48 8.20 4.52
CA THR A 197 -11.40 7.22 4.66
C THR A 197 -10.25 7.84 5.42
N THR A 198 -9.85 7.20 6.51
CA THR A 198 -8.77 7.69 7.38
C THR A 198 -7.84 6.59 7.87
N VAL A 199 -8.22 5.32 7.83
CA VAL A 199 -7.36 4.20 8.20
C VAL A 199 -7.02 3.40 6.96
N ILE A 200 -5.77 3.51 6.50
CA ILE A 200 -5.30 2.84 5.29
C ILE A 200 -4.49 1.59 5.65
N PHE A 201 -4.91 0.47 5.09
CA PHE A 201 -4.21 -0.81 5.14
C PHE A 201 -3.44 -1.09 3.85
N GLY A 202 -2.41 -1.93 3.95
CA GLY A 202 -1.76 -2.52 2.79
C GLY A 202 -2.70 -3.40 1.98
N PRO A 203 -2.52 -3.50 0.65
CA PRO A 203 -3.33 -4.35 -0.20
C PRO A 203 -2.73 -5.76 -0.34
N ASP A 204 -3.55 -6.76 -0.60
CA ASP A 204 -3.17 -8.11 -1.03
C ASP A 204 -3.89 -8.49 -2.33
N LYS A 205 -3.25 -9.38 -3.11
CA LYS A 205 -3.81 -10.00 -4.33
C LYS A 205 -4.66 -11.23 -4.08
N ILE A 206 -4.87 -11.59 -2.83
CA ILE A 206 -5.74 -12.69 -2.41
C ILE A 206 -6.50 -12.25 -1.16
N CYS A 207 -7.77 -12.62 -1.07
CA CYS A 207 -8.52 -12.54 0.17
C CYS A 207 -8.02 -13.58 1.18
N TRP A 208 -6.96 -13.29 1.92
CA TRP A 208 -6.37 -14.24 2.85
C TRP A 208 -6.95 -14.10 4.27
N PRO A 209 -7.23 -15.22 4.99
CA PRO A 209 -7.38 -16.59 4.50
C PRO A 209 -8.53 -16.76 3.51
N ILE A 210 -8.38 -17.65 2.52
CA ILE A 210 -9.36 -17.81 1.44
C ILE A 210 -10.68 -18.37 1.96
N ASP A 211 -11.73 -17.56 1.84
CA ASP A 211 -13.14 -17.97 1.92
C ASP A 211 -13.98 -16.89 1.22
N PHE A 212 -14.24 -17.09 -0.07
CA PHE A 212 -14.94 -16.13 -0.92
C PHE A 212 -16.41 -15.93 -0.55
N SER A 213 -16.98 -16.76 0.32
CA SER A 213 -18.33 -16.51 0.84
C SER A 213 -18.37 -15.28 1.76
N ARG A 214 -17.23 -14.85 2.33
CA ARG A 214 -17.16 -13.73 3.29
C ARG A 214 -17.27 -12.37 2.60
N PRO A 215 -17.98 -11.39 3.20
CA PRO A 215 -18.03 -10.01 2.71
C PRO A 215 -16.64 -9.40 2.50
N ALA A 216 -15.68 -9.75 3.35
CA ALA A 216 -14.27 -9.39 3.23
C ALA A 216 -13.64 -9.73 1.87
N CYS A 217 -14.21 -10.69 1.14
CA CYS A 217 -13.72 -11.15 -0.15
C CYS A 217 -14.58 -10.65 -1.31
N TRP A 218 -15.91 -10.68 -1.19
CA TRP A 218 -16.83 -10.38 -2.29
C TRP A 218 -17.46 -8.98 -2.25
N ALA A 219 -17.65 -8.39 -1.06
CA ALA A 219 -18.27 -7.07 -0.90
C ALA A 219 -17.27 -5.92 -1.05
N VAL A 220 -15.97 -6.22 -1.16
CA VAL A 220 -14.91 -5.20 -1.29
C VAL A 220 -14.83 -4.62 -2.70
N PRO A 221 -14.69 -3.29 -2.85
CA PRO A 221 -14.75 -2.64 -4.16
C PRO A 221 -13.52 -2.94 -5.01
N HIS A 222 -13.69 -2.86 -6.33
CA HIS A 222 -12.60 -2.98 -7.29
C HIS A 222 -11.60 -1.82 -7.17
N THR A 223 -10.33 -2.11 -7.46
CA THR A 223 -9.23 -1.13 -7.42
C THR A 223 -9.33 -0.06 -8.50
N GLY A 224 -10.15 -0.27 -9.53
CA GLY A 224 -10.30 0.60 -10.70
C GLY A 224 -9.14 0.51 -11.69
N LEU A 225 -8.09 -0.24 -11.36
CA LEU A 225 -7.09 -0.62 -12.35
C LEU A 225 -7.75 -1.29 -13.55
N SER A 226 -7.11 -1.19 -14.72
CA SER A 226 -7.58 -1.94 -15.88
C SER A 226 -7.74 -3.42 -15.50
N PRO A 227 -8.82 -4.10 -15.90
CA PRO A 227 -8.97 -5.54 -15.68
C PRO A 227 -7.78 -6.35 -16.23
N THR A 228 -7.06 -5.77 -17.21
CA THR A 228 -5.86 -6.35 -17.83
C THR A 228 -4.53 -5.79 -17.31
N ALA A 229 -4.55 -4.99 -16.23
CA ALA A 229 -3.37 -4.30 -15.70
C ALA A 229 -2.25 -5.28 -15.29
N PHE A 230 -2.63 -6.46 -14.80
CA PHE A 230 -1.70 -7.50 -14.36
C PHE A 230 -1.57 -8.65 -15.37
N GLY A 231 -2.23 -8.59 -16.52
CA GLY A 231 -2.17 -9.65 -17.52
C GLY A 231 -3.22 -9.49 -18.62
N PRO A 232 -2.96 -9.97 -19.84
CA PRO A 232 -3.87 -9.74 -20.98
C PRO A 232 -5.17 -10.56 -20.92
N GLU A 233 -5.20 -11.61 -20.09
CA GLU A 233 -6.35 -12.50 -19.95
C GLU A 233 -7.09 -12.18 -18.65
N GLU A 234 -8.32 -11.68 -18.78
CA GLU A 234 -9.23 -11.56 -17.65
C GLU A 234 -9.56 -12.96 -17.13
N ASN A 235 -9.46 -13.17 -15.82
CA ASN A 235 -9.86 -14.41 -15.15
C ASN A 235 -9.11 -15.67 -15.61
N ASP A 236 -7.84 -15.56 -16.00
CA ASP A 236 -7.00 -16.71 -16.37
C ASP A 236 -6.53 -17.57 -15.18
N GLU A 237 -7.28 -17.46 -14.09
CA GLU A 237 -7.07 -18.21 -12.88
C GLU A 237 -5.70 -17.97 -12.23
N ARG A 238 -4.93 -16.93 -12.57
CA ARG A 238 -3.64 -16.70 -11.88
C ARG A 238 -3.77 -15.66 -10.79
N GLU A 239 -3.36 -16.00 -9.56
CA GLU A 239 -3.32 -15.06 -8.43
C GLU A 239 -2.37 -13.89 -8.71
N THR A 240 -1.39 -14.09 -9.58
CA THR A 240 -0.54 -13.00 -10.09
C THR A 240 -1.30 -11.95 -10.87
N HIS A 241 -2.42 -12.31 -11.50
CA HIS A 241 -3.23 -11.41 -12.33
C HIS A 241 -4.39 -10.76 -11.56
N ASN A 242 -4.63 -11.18 -10.33
CA ASN A 242 -5.61 -10.52 -9.47
C ASN A 242 -5.23 -9.06 -9.24
N GLU A 243 -6.23 -8.21 -9.15
CA GLU A 243 -6.05 -6.87 -8.60
C GLU A 243 -5.82 -6.93 -7.08
N PRO A 244 -5.09 -5.97 -6.52
CA PRO A 244 -4.71 -5.96 -5.11
C PRO A 244 -5.80 -5.31 -4.23
N ARG A 245 -7.00 -5.88 -4.20
CA ARG A 245 -8.16 -5.26 -3.54
C ARG A 245 -8.45 -5.72 -2.11
N TRP A 246 -7.73 -6.71 -1.60
CA TRP A 246 -8.01 -7.29 -0.28
C TRP A 246 -7.10 -6.72 0.80
N LEU A 247 -7.57 -6.72 2.03
CA LEU A 247 -6.85 -6.13 3.17
C LEU A 247 -5.67 -7.02 3.59
N ASN A 248 -4.50 -6.42 3.75
CA ASN A 248 -3.34 -6.99 4.45
C ASN A 248 -3.13 -6.25 5.79
N SER A 249 -2.96 -6.99 6.90
CA SER A 249 -2.86 -6.42 8.24
C SER A 249 -1.43 -6.08 8.69
N GLY A 250 -0.42 -6.25 7.83
CA GLY A 250 0.98 -6.02 8.19
C GLY A 250 1.41 -4.56 8.09
N THR A 251 0.62 -3.70 7.43
CA THR A 251 0.89 -2.26 7.31
C THR A 251 -0.40 -1.48 7.49
N ILE A 252 -0.40 -0.51 8.43
CA ILE A 252 -1.58 0.27 8.79
C ILE A 252 -1.17 1.70 9.10
N MET A 253 -1.93 2.68 8.61
CA MET A 253 -1.72 4.09 8.96
C MET A 253 -3.05 4.84 9.12
N GLY A 254 -3.16 5.66 10.17
CA GLY A 254 -4.35 6.47 10.41
C GLY A 254 -4.26 7.32 11.67
N PRO A 255 -5.27 8.17 11.93
CA PRO A 255 -5.33 8.98 13.15
C PRO A 255 -5.62 8.11 14.37
N ILE A 256 -5.11 8.51 15.53
CA ILE A 256 -5.13 7.66 16.74
C ILE A 256 -6.55 7.21 17.12
N GLN A 257 -7.56 8.09 16.99
CA GLN A 257 -8.93 7.72 17.35
C GLN A 257 -9.51 6.64 16.43
N ASP A 258 -9.40 6.82 15.11
CA ASP A 258 -9.95 5.84 14.18
C ASP A 258 -9.18 4.51 14.27
N MET A 259 -7.86 4.57 14.54
CA MET A 259 -7.07 3.37 14.84
C MET A 259 -7.58 2.63 16.09
N ILE A 260 -7.95 3.35 17.17
CA ILE A 260 -8.57 2.72 18.35
C ILE A 260 -9.90 2.07 17.99
N ASP A 261 -10.73 2.75 17.22
CA ASP A 261 -12.06 2.26 16.83
C ASP A 261 -11.95 0.98 16.00
N VAL A 262 -11.06 0.95 15.01
CA VAL A 262 -10.79 -0.22 14.16
C VAL A 262 -10.25 -1.39 14.99
N PHE A 263 -9.22 -1.16 15.82
CA PHE A 263 -8.65 -2.23 16.66
C PHE A 263 -9.65 -2.75 17.71
N GLN A 264 -10.50 -1.88 18.26
CA GLN A 264 -11.54 -2.28 19.20
C GLN A 264 -12.59 -3.16 18.49
N ALA A 265 -13.08 -2.75 17.32
CA ALA A 265 -14.03 -3.55 16.54
C ALA A 265 -13.47 -4.93 16.17
N THR A 266 -12.20 -4.98 15.75
CA THR A 266 -11.49 -6.23 15.47
C THR A 266 -11.39 -7.11 16.71
N LEU A 267 -11.02 -6.53 17.87
CA LEU A 267 -10.91 -7.29 19.12
C LEU A 267 -12.27 -7.82 19.59
N ASP A 268 -13.32 -7.01 19.47
CA ASP A 268 -14.69 -7.41 19.80
C ASP A 268 -15.11 -8.58 18.90
N LEU A 269 -14.84 -8.51 17.59
CA LEU A 269 -15.11 -9.61 16.66
C LEU A 269 -14.36 -10.90 17.03
N ILE A 270 -13.09 -10.80 17.44
CA ILE A 270 -12.32 -11.95 17.92
C ILE A 270 -12.98 -12.57 19.16
N HIS A 271 -13.40 -11.75 20.13
CA HIS A 271 -14.03 -12.24 21.37
C HIS A 271 -15.40 -12.88 21.13
N TYR A 272 -16.21 -12.35 20.21
CA TYR A 272 -17.54 -12.88 19.92
C TYR A 272 -17.53 -14.08 18.96
N ASN A 273 -16.57 -14.12 18.01
CA ASN A 273 -16.56 -15.09 16.92
C ASN A 273 -15.15 -15.58 16.58
N HIS A 274 -14.46 -16.17 17.57
CA HIS A 274 -13.16 -16.80 17.32
C HIS A 274 -13.30 -18.08 16.48
N THR A 275 -12.73 -18.07 15.28
CA THR A 275 -12.81 -19.15 14.28
C THR A 275 -11.45 -19.46 13.65
N THR A 276 -10.51 -18.52 13.69
CA THR A 276 -9.15 -18.65 13.17
C THR A 276 -8.19 -17.82 14.01
N ASP A 277 -6.89 -18.07 13.84
CA ASP A 277 -5.85 -17.35 14.57
C ASP A 277 -5.29 -16.17 13.76
N SER A 278 -5.80 -15.89 12.57
CA SER A 278 -5.30 -14.81 11.71
C SER A 278 -5.89 -13.45 12.13
N ASP A 279 -5.04 -12.51 12.54
CA ASP A 279 -5.42 -11.10 12.74
C ASP A 279 -5.94 -10.46 11.43
N GLN A 280 -5.31 -10.76 10.28
CA GLN A 280 -5.76 -10.34 8.96
C GLN A 280 -7.20 -10.75 8.66
N PHE A 281 -7.61 -11.98 9.03
CA PHE A 281 -8.99 -12.42 8.89
C PHE A 281 -9.96 -11.46 9.59
N TYR A 282 -9.68 -11.09 10.84
CA TYR A 282 -10.59 -10.26 11.62
C TYR A 282 -10.64 -8.81 11.11
N PHE A 283 -9.50 -8.19 10.83
CA PHE A 283 -9.48 -6.85 10.22
C PHE A 283 -10.21 -6.84 8.86
N ALA A 284 -9.99 -7.86 8.03
CA ALA A 284 -10.64 -7.96 6.73
C ALA A 284 -12.17 -8.15 6.85
N ASN A 285 -12.67 -8.85 7.88
CA ASN A 285 -14.12 -8.95 8.10
C ASN A 285 -14.74 -7.64 8.62
N VAL A 286 -14.05 -6.89 9.49
CA VAL A 286 -14.51 -5.54 9.87
C VAL A 286 -14.61 -4.63 8.64
N PHE A 287 -13.61 -4.69 7.75
CA PHE A 287 -13.65 -3.97 6.47
C PHE A 287 -14.74 -4.50 5.54
N GLY A 288 -14.92 -5.82 5.44
CA GLY A 288 -15.96 -6.44 4.63
C GLY A 288 -17.37 -6.04 5.04
N ASP A 289 -17.65 -5.97 6.35
CA ASP A 289 -18.93 -5.53 6.88
C ASP A 289 -19.16 -4.03 6.61
N GLN A 290 -18.12 -3.20 6.72
CA GLN A 290 -18.16 -1.79 6.32
C GLN A 290 -18.53 -1.65 4.83
N GLU A 291 -17.81 -2.35 3.95
CA GLU A 291 -18.04 -2.24 2.50
C GLU A 291 -19.39 -2.84 2.10
N TYR A 292 -19.84 -3.93 2.74
CA TYR A 292 -21.19 -4.45 2.52
C TYR A 292 -22.27 -3.43 2.94
N ALA A 293 -22.09 -2.74 4.07
CA ALA A 293 -23.02 -1.69 4.50
C ALA A 293 -23.06 -0.51 3.51
N ARG A 294 -21.90 -0.10 2.96
CA ARG A 294 -21.82 0.91 1.89
C ARG A 294 -22.48 0.44 0.60
N LEU A 295 -22.18 -0.79 0.18
CA LEU A 295 -22.72 -1.40 -1.03
C LEU A 295 -24.26 -1.53 -0.97
N SER A 296 -24.80 -1.77 0.22
CA SER A 296 -26.25 -1.85 0.47
C SER A 296 -27.00 -0.53 0.25
N LEU A 297 -26.30 0.60 0.05
CA LEU A 297 -26.89 1.87 -0.32
C LEU A 297 -27.41 1.88 -1.77
N ASP A 298 -26.88 0.99 -2.62
CA ASP A 298 -27.28 0.83 -4.01
C ASP A 298 -27.57 -0.64 -4.32
N GLY A 299 -28.86 -0.95 -4.52
CA GLY A 299 -29.30 -2.32 -4.77
C GLY A 299 -28.83 -2.92 -6.09
N GLU A 300 -28.59 -2.09 -7.12
CA GLU A 300 -28.09 -2.57 -8.42
C GLU A 300 -26.60 -2.93 -8.31
N LEU A 301 -25.80 -2.07 -7.65
CA LEU A 301 -24.39 -2.35 -7.38
C LEU A 301 -24.24 -3.60 -6.51
N LEU A 302 -25.04 -3.72 -5.44
CA LEU A 302 -25.05 -4.90 -4.57
C LEU A 302 -25.38 -6.18 -5.35
N GLU A 303 -26.43 -6.15 -6.16
CA GLU A 303 -26.84 -7.31 -6.96
C GLU A 303 -25.74 -7.73 -7.95
N ASN A 304 -25.13 -6.77 -8.65
CA ASN A 304 -24.07 -7.05 -9.61
C ASN A 304 -22.83 -7.64 -8.94
N GLN A 305 -22.36 -7.03 -7.86
CA GLN A 305 -21.15 -7.47 -7.16
C GLN A 305 -21.35 -8.81 -6.45
N SER A 306 -22.54 -9.10 -5.92
CA SER A 306 -22.85 -10.40 -5.30
C SER A 306 -22.78 -11.59 -6.27
N LYS A 307 -22.94 -11.33 -7.58
CA LYS A 307 -22.90 -12.33 -8.67
C LYS A 307 -21.50 -12.51 -9.28
N GLU A 308 -20.52 -11.70 -8.89
CA GLU A 308 -19.13 -11.92 -9.32
C GLU A 308 -18.67 -13.29 -8.85
N ARG A 309 -17.94 -14.01 -9.70
CA ARG A 309 -17.36 -15.31 -9.38
C ARG A 309 -15.85 -15.20 -9.35
N TYR A 310 -15.24 -15.87 -8.37
CA TYR A 310 -13.78 -15.97 -8.25
C TYR A 310 -13.25 -17.28 -8.83
N ARG A 311 -11.94 -17.33 -9.11
CA ARG A 311 -11.24 -18.48 -9.72
C ARG A 311 -11.76 -19.81 -9.17
N GLU A 312 -11.70 -19.97 -7.85
CA GLU A 312 -12.01 -21.20 -7.13
C GLU A 312 -13.50 -21.59 -7.24
N GLU A 313 -14.36 -20.64 -7.62
CA GLU A 313 -15.79 -20.81 -7.76
C GLU A 313 -16.18 -21.22 -9.18
N PHE A 314 -15.40 -20.87 -10.21
CA PHE A 314 -15.76 -21.17 -11.62
C PHE A 314 -15.91 -22.67 -11.92
N HIS A 315 -15.28 -23.54 -11.13
CA HIS A 315 -15.41 -25.00 -11.27
C HIS A 315 -16.53 -25.61 -10.43
N VAL A 316 -17.30 -24.81 -9.71
CA VAL A 316 -18.46 -25.26 -8.90
C VAL A 316 -19.74 -25.01 -9.71
N GLU A 317 -20.65 -26.00 -9.75
CA GLU A 317 -21.91 -25.89 -10.52
C GLU A 317 -22.90 -24.89 -9.89
N GLU A 318 -22.89 -24.77 -8.57
CA GLU A 318 -23.69 -23.81 -7.80
C GLU A 318 -22.77 -22.75 -7.18
N ASP A 319 -23.20 -21.49 -7.20
CA ASP A 319 -22.47 -20.43 -6.51
C ASP A 319 -22.48 -20.70 -5.00
N PRO A 320 -21.32 -20.66 -4.32
CA PRO A 320 -21.30 -20.80 -2.87
C PRO A 320 -22.17 -19.68 -2.27
N PRO A 321 -23.03 -20.00 -1.28
CA PRO A 321 -23.89 -18.99 -0.69
C PRO A 321 -23.03 -17.88 -0.09
N ARG A 322 -23.17 -16.65 -0.60
CA ARG A 322 -22.55 -15.47 -0.02
C ARG A 322 -23.05 -15.31 1.40
N GLN A 323 -22.14 -15.12 2.36
CA GLN A 323 -22.49 -14.75 3.72
C GLN A 323 -22.97 -13.30 3.69
N ILE A 324 -24.22 -13.09 4.08
CA ILE A 324 -24.86 -11.78 4.13
C ILE A 324 -24.84 -11.28 5.57
N PRO A 325 -24.13 -10.18 5.87
CA PRO A 325 -24.14 -9.58 7.20
C PRO A 325 -25.54 -9.13 7.60
N GLU A 326 -25.92 -9.46 8.83
CA GLU A 326 -27.08 -8.89 9.50
C GLU A 326 -26.60 -7.90 10.55
N PHE A 327 -27.09 -6.67 10.51
CA PHE A 327 -26.71 -5.62 11.44
C PHE A 327 -27.88 -5.29 12.37
N ASP A 328 -27.59 -5.22 13.67
CA ASP A 328 -28.56 -4.73 14.66
C ASP A 328 -28.88 -3.25 14.40
N VAL A 329 -30.08 -2.82 14.80
CA VAL A 329 -30.49 -1.41 14.67
C VAL A 329 -29.54 -0.52 15.46
N GLY A 330 -28.84 0.37 14.74
CA GLY A 330 -27.85 1.28 15.32
C GLY A 330 -26.46 0.68 15.54
N GLN A 331 -26.22 -0.56 15.09
CA GLN A 331 -24.87 -1.11 15.04
C GLN A 331 -23.98 -0.25 14.14
N ARG A 332 -22.78 0.07 14.64
CA ARG A 332 -21.76 0.79 13.85
C ARG A 332 -21.16 -0.15 12.81
N THR A 333 -21.21 0.26 11.55
CA THR A 333 -20.58 -0.44 10.43
C THR A 333 -19.44 0.38 9.80
N GLU A 334 -19.43 1.70 9.99
CA GLU A 334 -18.42 2.60 9.42
C GLU A 334 -17.22 2.80 10.36
N TYR A 335 -16.03 2.42 9.91
CA TYR A 335 -14.77 2.52 10.64
C TYR A 335 -13.68 3.28 9.88
N HIS A 336 -14.04 3.93 8.77
CA HIS A 336 -13.16 4.73 7.92
C HIS A 336 -11.99 3.94 7.32
N ILE A 337 -12.15 2.62 7.16
CA ILE A 337 -11.13 1.74 6.63
C ILE A 337 -11.04 1.89 5.11
N GLY A 338 -9.83 1.96 4.58
CA GLY A 338 -9.53 1.90 3.16
C GLY A 338 -8.26 1.09 2.87
N ILE A 339 -8.00 0.84 1.58
CA ILE A 339 -6.86 0.05 1.11
C ILE A 339 -6.03 0.91 0.14
N ASP A 340 -4.70 0.83 0.26
CA ASP A 340 -3.76 1.40 -0.71
C ASP A 340 -3.75 0.58 -2.01
N TYR A 341 -4.83 0.67 -2.80
CA TYR A 341 -5.03 -0.15 -4.00
C TYR A 341 -3.92 -0.04 -5.06
N PHE A 342 -3.14 1.04 -5.04
CA PHE A 342 -2.08 1.28 -6.02
C PHE A 342 -0.69 0.89 -5.50
N SER A 343 -0.61 0.38 -4.27
CA SER A 343 0.64 0.09 -3.57
C SER A 343 1.57 1.31 -3.57
N ALA A 344 1.03 2.52 -3.39
CA ALA A 344 1.79 3.75 -3.41
C ALA A 344 2.60 3.91 -2.11
N MET A 345 2.07 3.45 -0.99
CA MET A 345 2.72 3.47 0.32
C MET A 345 3.20 2.07 0.73
N PHE A 346 2.33 1.08 0.56
CA PHE A 346 2.50 -0.28 1.07
C PHE A 346 2.48 -1.29 -0.07
N GLN A 347 3.66 -1.75 -0.51
CA GLN A 347 3.76 -2.79 -1.53
C GLN A 347 3.93 -4.17 -0.88
N THR A 348 2.89 -4.99 -0.91
CA THR A 348 2.99 -6.42 -0.60
C THR A 348 3.65 -7.18 -1.75
N LEU A 349 4.36 -8.26 -1.46
CA LEU A 349 5.14 -9.00 -2.46
C LEU A 349 4.49 -10.29 -2.93
N ALA A 350 3.53 -10.84 -2.17
CA ALA A 350 2.78 -12.02 -2.58
C ALA A 350 2.15 -11.78 -3.97
N PHE A 351 2.53 -12.62 -4.95
CA PHE A 351 2.04 -12.54 -6.34
C PHE A 351 2.40 -11.24 -7.10
N TYR A 352 3.38 -10.49 -6.61
CA TYR A 352 3.81 -9.21 -7.19
C TYR A 352 5.16 -9.23 -7.87
N LYS A 353 6.02 -10.21 -7.58
CA LYS A 353 7.43 -10.25 -8.01
C LYS A 353 7.65 -9.90 -9.49
N GLN A 354 6.81 -10.41 -10.40
CA GLN A 354 6.93 -10.18 -11.85
C GLN A 354 6.50 -8.78 -12.32
N PHE A 355 5.88 -7.99 -11.43
CA PHE A 355 5.44 -6.61 -11.65
C PHE A 355 6.27 -5.59 -10.86
N LEU A 356 7.38 -6.04 -10.29
CA LEU A 356 8.32 -5.20 -9.55
C LEU A 356 9.66 -5.20 -10.28
N ALA A 357 10.19 -4.01 -10.54
CA ALA A 357 11.49 -3.81 -11.18
C ALA A 357 12.37 -2.91 -10.32
N TRP A 358 13.67 -3.20 -10.29
CA TRP A 358 14.67 -2.30 -9.70
C TRP A 358 15.23 -1.42 -10.80
N ILE A 359 14.91 -0.13 -10.76
CA ILE A 359 15.20 0.83 -11.83
C ILE A 359 16.00 1.97 -11.22
N ARG A 360 17.11 2.35 -11.86
CA ARG A 360 17.72 3.66 -11.65
C ARG A 360 17.08 4.62 -12.65
N PRO A 361 16.32 5.63 -12.21
CA PRO A 361 15.56 6.49 -13.13
C PRO A 361 16.41 7.15 -14.21
N SER A 362 17.64 7.56 -13.90
CA SER A 362 18.58 8.15 -14.86
C SER A 362 19.10 7.18 -15.94
N ASP A 363 18.94 5.87 -15.74
CA ASP A 363 19.17 4.86 -16.78
C ASP A 363 17.92 4.57 -17.62
N SER A 364 16.76 5.10 -17.21
CA SER A 364 15.52 4.93 -17.98
C SER A 364 15.52 5.90 -19.17
N TRP A 365 15.08 5.42 -20.32
CA TRP A 365 15.09 6.15 -21.59
C TRP A 365 13.68 6.26 -22.18
N ALA A 366 13.36 7.38 -22.82
CA ALA A 366 12.04 7.67 -23.39
C ALA A 366 12.10 8.39 -24.77
N THR A 367 11.39 7.81 -25.75
CA THR A 367 10.98 8.27 -27.10
C THR A 367 10.63 9.73 -27.05
N LYS A 368 11.46 10.62 -27.61
CA LYS A 368 10.98 11.87 -28.22
C LYS A 368 10.88 11.76 -29.73
N GLU A 369 9.70 12.11 -30.27
CA GLU A 369 9.41 12.31 -31.70
C GLU A 369 10.30 13.37 -32.36
N ASP A 370 10.75 13.13 -33.60
CA ASP A 370 11.46 14.12 -34.40
C ASP A 370 10.47 15.06 -35.13
N GLU A 371 10.97 16.17 -35.69
CA GLU A 371 10.12 17.18 -36.37
C GLU A 371 9.45 16.66 -37.66
N ASN A 372 9.80 15.45 -38.12
CA ASN A 372 9.17 14.75 -39.25
C ASN A 372 8.15 13.67 -38.80
N GLY A 373 7.97 13.48 -37.50
CA GLY A 373 7.01 12.52 -36.94
C GLY A 373 7.43 11.06 -37.10
N ASP A 374 8.72 10.75 -37.26
CA ASP A 374 9.17 9.35 -37.34
C ASP A 374 10.13 8.98 -36.20
N VAL A 375 9.54 8.40 -35.16
CA VAL A 375 10.20 7.91 -33.96
C VAL A 375 9.55 6.60 -33.59
N THR A 376 10.30 5.52 -33.85
CA THR A 376 9.83 4.15 -33.85
C THR A 376 9.94 3.56 -32.44
N GLN A 377 8.81 3.58 -31.71
CA GLN A 377 8.51 2.91 -30.43
C GLN A 377 9.65 2.83 -29.39
N GLU A 378 9.65 3.76 -28.43
CA GLU A 378 10.25 3.53 -27.12
C GLU A 378 9.20 3.25 -26.07
N ARG A 379 9.51 2.31 -25.19
CA ARG A 379 8.69 2.00 -24.02
C ARG A 379 9.62 1.95 -22.82
N TYR A 380 9.14 2.49 -21.70
CA TYR A 380 9.70 2.45 -20.34
C TYR A 380 10.72 3.54 -19.96
N GLY A 381 10.26 4.80 -19.94
CA GLY A 381 10.90 5.85 -19.15
C GLY A 381 10.23 5.97 -17.78
N PHE A 382 10.91 5.57 -16.72
CA PHE A 382 10.44 5.77 -15.35
C PHE A 382 10.91 7.15 -14.88
N LYS A 383 9.96 8.02 -14.54
CA LYS A 383 10.28 9.34 -13.98
C LYS A 383 10.10 9.32 -12.48
N VAL A 384 11.02 9.92 -11.75
CA VAL A 384 10.83 10.12 -10.32
C VAL A 384 9.61 11.02 -10.12
N ALA A 385 8.66 10.54 -9.32
CA ALA A 385 7.45 11.28 -8.98
C ALA A 385 7.80 12.61 -8.25
N GLU A 386 6.95 13.62 -8.41
CA GLU A 386 7.19 14.96 -7.86
C GLU A 386 7.37 14.95 -6.33
N ASP A 387 6.62 14.10 -5.63
CA ASP A 387 6.69 13.93 -4.18
C ASP A 387 8.05 13.40 -3.71
N ILE A 388 8.65 12.45 -4.46
CA ILE A 388 9.98 11.89 -4.22
C ILE A 388 11.07 12.90 -4.58
N SER A 389 10.98 13.55 -5.75
CA SER A 389 12.01 14.50 -6.20
C SER A 389 12.14 15.73 -5.29
N LYS A 390 11.04 16.15 -4.65
CA LYS A 390 11.01 17.23 -3.65
C LYS A 390 11.37 16.78 -2.22
N SER A 391 11.41 15.48 -1.97
CA SER A 391 11.87 14.95 -0.68
C SER A 391 13.39 15.15 -0.57
N LEU A 392 13.94 15.11 0.66
CA LEU A 392 15.39 15.18 0.84
C LEU A 392 16.12 14.14 -0.01
N THR A 393 17.28 14.54 -0.55
CA THR A 393 18.14 13.68 -1.39
C THR A 393 18.47 12.36 -0.67
N PRO A 394 18.73 11.25 -1.39
CA PRO A 394 18.98 9.96 -0.75
C PRO A 394 20.14 10.03 0.29
N PHE A 395 21.20 10.76 -0.02
CA PHE A 395 22.40 10.90 0.81
C PHE A 395 22.47 12.20 1.63
N ALA A 396 21.35 12.89 1.87
CA ALA A 396 21.29 14.14 2.64
C ALA A 396 22.00 14.08 4.02
N ALA A 397 22.02 12.92 4.66
CA ALA A 397 22.75 12.72 5.92
C ALA A 397 24.27 12.90 5.77
N PHE A 398 24.86 12.49 4.64
CA PHE A 398 26.28 12.73 4.33
C PHE A 398 26.58 14.17 3.97
N GLU A 399 25.63 14.87 3.36
CA GLU A 399 25.75 16.31 3.10
C GLU A 399 25.80 17.09 4.41
N ALA A 400 24.95 16.72 5.38
CA ALA A 400 24.91 17.33 6.71
C ALA A 400 26.07 16.90 7.63
N SER A 401 26.54 15.66 7.50
CA SER A 401 27.59 15.07 8.36
C SER A 401 28.46 14.09 7.57
N PRO A 402 29.49 14.59 6.86
CA PRO A 402 30.38 13.75 6.07
C PRO A 402 31.08 12.66 6.91
N PRO A 403 31.20 11.43 6.40
CA PRO A 403 31.86 10.33 7.11
C PRO A 403 33.35 10.58 7.38
N THR A 404 33.82 10.24 8.58
CA THR A 404 35.20 10.51 9.04
C THR A 404 36.24 9.56 8.46
N SER A 405 35.87 8.31 8.13
CA SER A 405 36.74 7.33 7.45
C SER A 405 37.05 7.69 5.99
N ILE A 406 36.47 8.78 5.51
CA ILE A 406 36.41 9.18 4.10
C ILE A 406 37.11 10.55 3.88
N SER A 407 37.73 11.11 4.92
CA SER A 407 38.22 12.50 4.98
C SER A 407 39.25 12.95 3.93
N ASN A 408 39.71 12.09 3.02
CA ASN A 408 40.75 12.40 2.03
C ASN A 408 40.34 12.21 0.56
N ALA A 409 39.09 11.83 0.26
CA ALA A 409 38.57 11.79 -1.10
C ALA A 409 37.25 12.55 -1.15
N SER A 410 37.05 13.39 -2.17
CA SER A 410 35.74 13.89 -2.54
C SER A 410 34.85 12.69 -2.89
N VAL A 411 34.15 12.13 -1.90
CA VAL A 411 33.29 10.98 -2.16
C VAL A 411 32.11 11.45 -2.97
N GLU A 412 32.02 10.88 -4.15
CA GLU A 412 30.93 11.06 -5.08
C GLU A 412 29.84 10.06 -4.68
N TYR A 413 28.79 10.56 -4.05
CA TYR A 413 27.54 9.83 -3.80
C TYR A 413 26.42 10.44 -4.65
N PRO A 414 25.39 9.65 -5.01
CA PRO A 414 24.20 10.14 -5.69
C PRO A 414 23.58 11.35 -4.97
N LYS A 415 23.34 12.43 -5.71
CA LYS A 415 22.73 13.67 -5.17
C LYS A 415 21.25 13.80 -5.47
N SER A 416 20.72 12.93 -6.32
CA SER A 416 19.32 12.93 -6.73
C SER A 416 18.69 11.56 -6.54
N TRP A 417 17.38 11.54 -6.33
CA TRP A 417 16.58 10.32 -6.43
C TRP A 417 16.62 9.70 -7.82
N GLU A 418 16.96 10.49 -8.85
CA GLU A 418 17.17 10.01 -10.22
C GLU A 418 18.38 9.07 -10.34
N ASP A 419 19.37 9.22 -9.45
CA ASP A 419 20.67 8.56 -9.54
C ASP A 419 20.78 7.29 -8.70
N VAL A 420 19.70 6.89 -8.02
CA VAL A 420 19.64 5.70 -7.16
C VAL A 420 18.67 4.66 -7.70
N SER A 421 18.91 3.38 -7.39
CA SER A 421 17.98 2.32 -7.75
C SER A 421 16.77 2.32 -6.81
N LEU A 422 15.57 2.32 -7.38
CA LEU A 422 14.29 2.19 -6.70
C LEU A 422 13.59 0.92 -7.19
N CYS A 423 12.99 0.18 -6.27
CA CYS A 423 11.96 -0.79 -6.59
C CYS A 423 10.71 -0.01 -7.04
N VAL A 424 10.20 -0.35 -8.22
CA VAL A 424 9.07 0.29 -8.89
C VAL A 424 8.04 -0.78 -9.21
N ASN A 425 6.77 -0.48 -8.94
CA ASN A 425 5.64 -1.24 -9.43
C ASN A 425 5.39 -0.86 -10.89
N THR A 426 5.66 -1.78 -11.82
CA THR A 426 5.61 -1.52 -13.26
C THR A 426 4.18 -1.42 -13.80
N VAL A 427 3.17 -1.75 -12.99
CA VAL A 427 1.76 -1.66 -13.35
C VAL A 427 1.21 -0.28 -13.00
N THR A 428 1.59 0.26 -11.84
CA THR A 428 1.17 1.59 -11.39
C THR A 428 2.18 2.68 -11.71
N ASP A 429 3.39 2.33 -12.16
CA ASP A 429 4.51 3.25 -12.39
C ASP A 429 4.92 4.03 -11.12
N LEU A 430 4.71 3.43 -9.95
CA LEU A 430 5.01 4.03 -8.64
C LEU A 430 6.15 3.29 -7.96
N ALA A 431 7.11 4.04 -7.41
CA ALA A 431 8.05 3.51 -6.42
C ALA A 431 7.38 3.52 -5.04
N PRO A 432 7.05 2.39 -4.41
CA PRO A 432 6.39 2.37 -3.09
C PRO A 432 7.29 2.91 -1.97
N VAL A 433 6.65 3.38 -0.90
CA VAL A 433 7.36 3.81 0.31
C VAL A 433 7.97 2.64 1.07
N THR A 434 7.22 1.55 1.19
CA THR A 434 7.63 0.33 1.88
C THR A 434 7.46 -0.91 1.01
N LEU A 435 8.31 -1.90 1.25
CA LEU A 435 8.23 -3.24 0.67
C LEU A 435 7.91 -4.22 1.80
N HIS A 436 6.76 -4.89 1.72
CA HIS A 436 6.29 -5.88 2.68
C HIS A 436 6.36 -7.29 2.08
N PHE A 437 7.30 -8.09 2.58
CA PHE A 437 7.72 -9.38 2.02
C PHE A 437 6.77 -10.53 2.35
N THR A 438 5.50 -10.35 2.01
CA THR A 438 4.48 -11.41 2.05
C THR A 438 4.77 -12.47 0.99
N GLY A 439 4.38 -13.72 1.26
CA GLY A 439 4.59 -14.84 0.32
C GLY A 439 6.05 -15.33 0.23
N GLU A 440 6.77 -14.94 -0.85
CA GLU A 440 8.12 -15.46 -1.18
C GLU A 440 9.22 -14.96 -0.21
N LYS A 441 9.33 -15.60 0.96
CA LYS A 441 10.29 -15.21 2.03
C LYS A 441 11.76 -15.10 1.60
N ALA A 442 12.17 -15.81 0.55
CA ALA A 442 13.54 -15.77 0.03
C ALA A 442 13.93 -14.40 -0.53
N LEU A 443 12.96 -13.60 -0.98
CA LEU A 443 13.20 -12.25 -1.51
C LEU A 443 13.78 -11.31 -0.43
N ARG A 444 13.52 -11.58 0.85
CA ARG A 444 14.12 -10.83 1.97
C ARG A 444 15.65 -10.90 2.01
N GLU A 445 16.24 -11.95 1.45
CA GLU A 445 17.69 -12.05 1.32
C GLU A 445 18.17 -11.61 -0.05
N LEU A 446 17.46 -12.03 -1.12
CA LEU A 446 17.89 -11.78 -2.49
C LEU A 446 17.80 -10.32 -2.93
N TRP A 447 16.98 -9.50 -2.25
CA TRP A 447 16.76 -8.11 -2.63
C TRP A 447 17.33 -7.10 -1.65
N TRP A 448 17.86 -7.54 -0.50
CA TRP A 448 18.36 -6.62 0.52
C TRP A 448 19.53 -5.77 0.01
N ASP A 449 20.40 -6.37 -0.80
CA ASP A 449 21.55 -5.70 -1.43
C ASP A 449 21.19 -4.74 -2.58
N LYS A 450 19.91 -4.69 -2.98
CA LYS A 450 19.42 -3.82 -4.06
C LYS A 450 18.99 -2.44 -3.57
N LEU A 451 18.73 -2.30 -2.27
CA LEU A 451 18.37 -1.00 -1.69
C LEU A 451 19.50 -0.01 -1.89
N TRP A 452 19.16 1.21 -2.30
CA TRP A 452 20.12 2.24 -2.68
C TRP A 452 21.13 2.61 -1.58
N PHE A 453 20.78 2.38 -0.31
CA PHE A 453 21.65 2.64 0.83
C PHE A 453 22.47 1.42 1.29
N TYR A 454 22.32 0.24 0.68
CA TYR A 454 22.91 -0.99 1.20
C TYR A 454 24.44 -0.90 1.37
N GLU A 455 25.14 -0.44 0.33
CA GLU A 455 26.61 -0.36 0.33
C GLU A 455 27.15 0.59 1.41
N ASP A 456 26.47 1.71 1.63
CA ASP A 456 26.87 2.75 2.58
C ASP A 456 26.10 2.72 3.91
N GLY A 457 25.27 1.69 4.12
CA GLY A 457 24.22 1.70 5.15
C GLY A 457 24.73 1.91 6.57
N GLU A 458 25.92 1.38 6.88
CA GLU A 458 26.54 1.56 8.19
C GLU A 458 26.91 3.03 8.45
N GLU A 459 27.52 3.68 7.46
CA GLU A 459 27.97 5.06 7.57
C GLU A 459 26.79 6.03 7.44
N LEU A 460 25.84 5.76 6.53
CA LEU A 460 24.60 6.52 6.41
C LEU A 460 23.83 6.52 7.71
N ARG A 461 23.68 5.36 8.36
CA ARG A 461 23.04 5.27 9.68
C ARG A 461 23.71 6.19 10.69
N LYS A 462 25.05 6.14 10.80
CA LYS A 462 25.82 7.00 11.73
C LYS A 462 25.65 8.49 11.42
N ALA A 463 25.58 8.86 10.14
CA ALA A 463 25.36 10.22 9.71
C ALA A 463 23.94 10.70 10.01
N SER A 464 22.92 9.86 9.79
CA SER A 464 21.51 10.18 10.09
C SER A 464 21.30 10.49 11.58
N LEU A 465 22.04 9.84 12.49
CA LEU A 465 21.95 10.15 13.93
C LEU A 465 22.40 11.57 14.29
N LYS A 466 23.14 12.24 13.40
CA LYS A 466 23.65 13.61 13.61
C LYS A 466 22.79 14.66 12.92
N MET A 467 21.75 14.26 12.19
CA MET A 467 20.85 15.20 11.56
C MET A 467 20.11 16.05 12.62
N PRO A 468 19.95 17.36 12.36
CA PRO A 468 19.22 18.25 13.25
C PRO A 468 17.73 17.89 13.29
N ASP A 469 17.08 18.20 14.40
CA ASP A 469 15.63 18.05 14.49
C ASP A 469 14.95 19.06 13.57
N ARG A 470 14.03 18.57 12.76
CA ARG A 470 13.36 19.33 11.71
C ARG A 470 11.95 18.78 11.48
N PRO A 471 11.05 19.58 10.88
CA PRO A 471 9.81 19.05 10.35
C PRO A 471 10.07 17.94 9.32
N ILE A 472 9.14 16.99 9.21
CA ILE A 472 9.20 15.89 8.24
C ILE A 472 9.25 16.43 6.80
N SER A 473 8.50 17.50 6.52
CA SER A 473 8.50 18.20 5.24
C SER A 473 8.71 19.70 5.43
N GLU A 474 9.35 20.36 4.46
CA GLU A 474 9.53 21.82 4.45
C GLU A 474 8.21 22.57 4.21
N GLU A 475 7.29 21.94 3.49
CA GLU A 475 5.97 22.48 3.17
C GLU A 475 4.87 21.81 4.02
N PRO A 476 3.79 22.52 4.35
CA PRO A 476 2.65 21.90 5.01
C PRO A 476 2.02 20.81 4.15
N ILE A 477 1.76 19.64 4.73
CA ILE A 477 1.01 18.55 4.10
C ILE A 477 -0.37 18.51 4.75
N ALA A 478 -1.43 18.54 3.94
CA ALA A 478 -2.82 18.68 4.41
C ALA A 478 -3.00 19.88 5.39
N GLY A 479 -2.35 21.00 5.09
CA GLY A 479 -2.44 22.25 5.86
C GLY A 479 -1.67 22.26 7.19
N LYS A 480 -0.87 21.21 7.49
CA LYS A 480 -0.12 21.09 8.74
C LYS A 480 1.37 20.87 8.53
N MET A 481 2.17 21.40 9.45
CA MET A 481 3.58 21.04 9.57
C MET A 481 3.69 19.77 10.40
N TRP A 482 4.37 18.76 9.85
CA TRP A 482 4.50 17.44 10.45
C TRP A 482 5.84 17.29 11.16
N TYR A 483 5.82 16.65 12.32
CA TYR A 483 7.00 16.40 13.13
C TYR A 483 7.07 14.92 13.50
N LYS A 484 8.29 14.41 13.66
CA LYS A 484 8.51 13.11 14.26
C LYS A 484 8.17 13.21 15.75
N ILE A 485 7.36 12.29 16.26
CA ILE A 485 7.17 12.19 17.70
C ILE A 485 8.35 11.41 18.26
N GLU A 486 9.21 12.11 18.97
CA GLU A 486 10.37 11.57 19.68
C GLU A 486 10.09 11.63 21.18
N SER A 487 10.72 10.73 21.95
CA SER A 487 10.67 10.80 23.41
C SER A 487 11.42 12.02 23.94
N GLU A 488 10.93 12.59 25.04
CA GLU A 488 11.57 13.73 25.72
C GLU A 488 12.74 13.30 26.63
N ASP A 489 13.01 11.99 26.77
CA ASP A 489 14.07 11.47 27.63
C ASP A 489 15.47 11.88 27.12
N PRO A 490 16.22 12.71 27.87
CA PRO A 490 17.53 13.20 27.46
C PRO A 490 18.62 12.12 27.52
N GLU A 491 18.39 10.98 28.17
CA GLU A 491 19.34 9.85 28.22
C GLU A 491 19.19 8.91 27.00
N ALA A 492 18.09 9.03 26.25
CA ALA A 492 17.88 8.26 25.05
C ALA A 492 18.74 8.78 23.88
N GLY A 493 19.45 7.87 23.23
CA GLY A 493 20.19 8.18 22.00
C GLY A 493 19.29 8.28 20.78
N LYS A 494 19.88 8.59 19.61
CA LYS A 494 19.19 8.44 18.30
C LYS A 494 19.42 7.04 17.70
N GLY A 495 18.47 6.55 16.91
CA GLY A 495 18.61 5.33 16.11
C GLY A 495 18.54 4.01 16.87
N GLY A 496 17.86 4.02 18.02
CA GLY A 496 17.41 2.83 18.75
C GLY A 496 15.89 2.68 18.64
N ALA A 497 15.27 2.10 19.65
CA ALA A 497 13.82 1.98 19.77
C ALA A 497 13.39 2.07 21.24
N TRP A 498 12.16 2.51 21.46
CA TRP A 498 11.50 2.44 22.76
C TRP A 498 10.73 1.14 22.86
N ALA A 499 10.62 0.55 24.04
CA ALA A 499 9.61 -0.46 24.32
C ALA A 499 8.31 0.21 24.81
N ASP A 500 7.17 -0.43 24.58
CA ASP A 500 5.84 0.01 25.02
C ASP A 500 5.65 0.14 26.54
N ASN A 501 6.59 -0.41 27.31
CA ASN A 501 6.75 -0.25 28.76
C ASN A 501 7.63 0.95 29.17
N GLY A 502 8.13 1.72 28.20
CA GLY A 502 8.98 2.91 28.40
C GLY A 502 10.49 2.64 28.41
N GLY A 503 10.95 1.41 28.20
CA GLY A 503 12.38 1.08 28.18
C GLY A 503 13.10 1.53 26.90
N TRP A 504 14.22 2.24 27.01
CA TRP A 504 15.08 2.56 25.87
C TRP A 504 15.97 1.39 25.46
N HIS A 505 16.03 1.08 24.17
CA HIS A 505 16.92 0.10 23.58
C HIS A 505 17.78 0.72 22.47
N SER A 506 19.08 0.82 22.72
CA SER A 506 20.06 1.30 21.72
C SER A 506 20.17 0.37 20.51
N TRP A 507 20.68 0.91 19.39
CA TRP A 507 21.12 0.10 18.22
C TRP A 507 22.04 -1.06 18.64
N THR A 508 22.99 -0.80 19.53
CA THR A 508 23.96 -1.82 19.95
C THR A 508 23.29 -2.97 20.70
N SER A 509 22.33 -2.69 21.57
CA SER A 509 21.57 -3.74 22.27
C SER A 509 20.65 -4.52 21.34
N LEU A 510 20.10 -3.89 20.30
CA LEU A 510 19.16 -4.52 19.39
C LEU A 510 19.88 -5.30 18.26
N CYS A 511 20.88 -4.69 17.62
CA CYS A 511 21.33 -5.10 16.30
C CYS A 511 22.82 -5.46 16.18
N LYS A 512 23.62 -5.28 17.24
CA LYS A 512 25.07 -5.49 17.16
C LYS A 512 25.45 -6.89 16.68
N THR A 513 24.70 -7.91 17.09
CA THR A 513 24.93 -9.33 16.72
C THR A 513 24.53 -9.66 15.28
N TYR A 514 23.78 -8.78 14.61
CA TYR A 514 23.25 -8.99 13.27
C TYR A 514 23.94 -8.12 12.21
N GLU A 515 24.85 -7.22 12.60
CA GLU A 515 25.55 -6.28 11.70
C GLU A 515 26.21 -6.98 10.51
N ASP A 516 26.88 -8.12 10.73
CA ASP A 516 27.56 -8.89 9.67
C ASP A 516 26.61 -9.52 8.63
N GLN A 517 25.31 -9.51 8.90
CA GLN A 517 24.27 -10.05 8.03
C GLN A 517 23.45 -8.95 7.32
N ILE A 518 23.54 -7.70 7.77
CA ILE A 518 22.77 -6.58 7.20
C ILE A 518 23.66 -5.56 6.49
N PHE A 519 24.94 -5.47 6.87
CA PHE A 519 25.92 -4.62 6.18
C PHE A 519 26.77 -5.45 5.21
N PRO A 520 27.25 -4.83 4.11
CA PRO A 520 28.18 -5.49 3.21
C PRO A 520 29.46 -5.87 3.95
N ARG A 521 29.98 -7.07 3.67
CA ARG A 521 31.30 -7.47 4.15
C ARG A 521 32.36 -6.59 3.48
N LYS A 522 32.98 -5.69 4.23
CA LYS A 522 34.12 -4.88 3.74
C LYS A 522 35.27 -5.82 3.35
N THR A 523 35.40 -6.13 2.07
CA THR A 523 36.56 -6.85 1.56
C THR A 523 37.75 -5.90 1.62
N ILE A 524 38.62 -6.09 2.61
CA ILE A 524 39.92 -5.42 2.64
C ILE A 524 40.69 -5.92 1.41
N LYS A 525 40.68 -5.15 0.32
CA LYS A 525 41.63 -5.35 -0.77
C LYS A 525 43.02 -5.20 -0.15
N LYS A 526 43.68 -6.33 0.15
CA LYS A 526 45.11 -6.32 0.49
C LYS A 526 45.81 -5.58 -0.66
N LYS A 527 46.41 -4.43 -0.38
CA LYS A 527 47.33 -3.77 -1.31
C LYS A 527 48.34 -4.83 -1.73
N GLY A 528 48.28 -5.25 -2.99
CA GLY A 528 49.29 -6.13 -3.58
C GLY A 528 50.65 -5.46 -3.41
N PRO A 529 51.74 -6.23 -3.24
CA PRO A 529 53.05 -5.66 -3.02
C PRO A 529 53.40 -4.76 -4.21
N HIS A 530 53.63 -3.47 -3.91
CA HIS A 530 54.23 -2.54 -4.84
C HIS A 530 55.52 -3.16 -5.38
N ARG A 531 55.50 -3.58 -6.64
CA ARG A 531 56.74 -3.74 -7.41
C ARG A 531 57.06 -2.37 -8.00
N HIS A 532 58.12 -1.76 -7.47
CA HIS A 532 58.92 -0.74 -8.13
C HIS A 532 60.37 -1.24 -8.18
N PRO A 533 61.20 -0.81 -9.13
CA PRO A 533 60.92 -0.06 -10.36
C PRO A 533 60.89 -0.96 -11.61
#